data_AF-A0A915M1X9-F1
#
_entry.id   AF-A0A915M1X9-F1
#
_cell.length_a   1.000
_cell.length_b   1.000
_cell.length_c   1.000
_cell.angle_alpha   90.00
_cell.angle_beta   90.00
_cell.angle_gamma   90.00
#
_symmetry.space_group_name_H-M   'P 1'
#
loop_
_entity.id
_entity.type
_entity.pdbx_description
1 polymer ?
#
loop_
_entity_poly.entity_id
_entity_poly.type
_entity_poly.pdbx_seq_one_letter_code
_entity_poly.pdbx_strand_id
1 'polypeptide(L)' 'MGHRYKLSFDGVHYMTIMHARISDAGTVEVIARNSEGEVHANASLDVFQHEV' A
#
# COMPACT_ATOMS: atom_id res chain seq x y z
N MET A 1 -9.52 17.23 -6.12
CA MET A 1 -9.93 15.84 -5.89
C MET A 1 -8.68 14.97 -5.96
N GLY A 2 -7.98 14.78 -4.84
CA GLY A 2 -6.70 14.04 -4.84
C GLY A 2 -6.94 12.54 -4.72
N HIS A 3 -6.19 11.72 -5.46
CA HIS A 3 -6.18 10.28 -5.29
C HIS A 3 -5.60 9.93 -3.92
N ARG A 4 -6.36 9.23 -3.05
CA ARG A 4 -5.90 8.84 -1.71
C ARG A 4 -4.69 7.90 -1.74
N TYR A 5 -4.55 7.15 -2.83
CA TYR A 5 -3.43 6.26 -3.08
C TYR A 5 -2.46 6.94 -4.04
N LYS A 6 -1.20 7.07 -3.63
CA LYS A 6 -0.13 7.61 -4.47
C LYS A 6 1.00 6.60 -4.56
N LEU A 7 1.44 6.32 -5.78
CA LEU A 7 2.67 5.58 -6.05
C LEU A 7 3.79 6.55 -6.40
N SER A 8 4.99 6.32 -5.87
CA SER A 8 6.20 7.07 -6.20
C SER A 8 7.41 6.15 -6.31
N PHE A 9 8.44 6.63 -7.01
CA PHE A 9 9.68 5.88 -7.24
C PHE A 9 10.89 6.82 -7.23
N ASP A 10 11.91 6.47 -6.45
CA ASP A 10 13.21 7.18 -6.38
C ASP A 10 14.41 6.22 -6.40
N GLY A 11 14.19 4.97 -6.81
CA GLY A 11 15.08 3.84 -6.56
C GLY A 11 14.40 2.76 -5.72
N VAL A 12 13.40 3.14 -4.93
CA VAL A 12 12.46 2.24 -4.25
C VAL A 12 11.03 2.60 -4.62
N HIS A 13 10.15 1.60 -4.75
CA HIS A 13 8.71 1.85 -4.95
C HIS A 13 8.03 2.12 -3.61
N TYR A 14 7.25 3.20 -3.53
CA TYR A 14 6.44 3.55 -2.36
C TYR A 14 4.97 3.61 -2.72
N MET A 15 4.12 3.11 -1.80
CA MET A 15 2.69 3.35 -1.80
C MET A 15 2.31 4.18 -0.59
N THR A 16 1.76 5.37 -0.81
CA THR A 16 1.23 6.24 0.24
C THR A 16 -0.29 6.19 0.26
N ILE A 17 -0.86 5.89 1.42
CA ILE A 17 -2.31 5.97 1.70
C ILE A 17 -2.58 7.24 2.50
N MET A 18 -3.08 8.28 1.85
CA MET A 18 -3.43 9.54 2.50
C MET A 18 -4.80 9.42 3.19
N HIS A 19 -4.87 9.83 4.45
CA HIS A 19 -6.08 9.74 5.27
C HIS A 19 -6.65 8.31 5.28
N ALA A 20 -5.85 7.37 5.81
CA ALA A 20 -6.24 5.97 5.92
C ALA A 20 -7.57 5.83 6.66
N ARG A 21 -8.40 4.91 6.17
CA ARG A 21 -9.73 4.60 6.71
C ARG A 21 -9.78 3.14 7.12
N ILE A 22 -10.75 2.78 7.95
CA ILE A 22 -11.00 1.38 8.34
C ILE A 22 -11.16 0.48 7.10
N SER A 23 -11.74 1.00 6.01
CA SER A 23 -11.88 0.29 4.74
C SER A 23 -10.56 -0.05 4.04
N ASP A 24 -9.45 0.58 4.45
CA ASP A 24 -8.13 0.35 3.89
C ASP A 24 -7.38 -0.76 4.67
N ALA A 25 -7.93 -1.25 5.79
CA ALA A 25 -7.35 -2.34 6.58
C ALA A 25 -7.41 -3.68 5.82
N GLY A 26 -6.41 -4.52 6.05
CA GLY A 26 -6.29 -5.84 5.42
C GLY A 26 -4.86 -6.17 5.00
N THR A 27 -4.71 -7.07 4.04
CA THR A 27 -3.40 -7.45 3.50
C THR A 27 -3.04 -6.56 2.31
N VAL A 28 -1.88 -5.91 2.39
CA VAL A 28 -1.25 -5.21 1.28
C VAL A 28 -0.25 -6.17 0.63
N GLU A 29 -0.47 -6.53 -0.62
CA GLU A 29 0.44 -7.36 -1.42
C GLU A 29 1.18 -6.53 -2.47
N VAL A 30 2.48 -6.77 -2.60
CA VAL A 30 3.35 -6.19 -3.61
C VAL A 30 3.89 -7.31 -4.49
N ILE A 31 3.72 -7.14 -5.80
CA ILE A 31 4.19 -8.08 -6.82
C ILE A 31 5.18 -7.33 -7.71
N ALA A 32 6.44 -7.79 -7.73
CA ALA A 32 7.44 -7.29 -8.65
C ALA A 32 7.69 -8.34 -9.73
N ARG A 33 7.44 -7.98 -11.00
CA ARG A 33 7.49 -8.89 -12.15
C ARG A 33 8.40 -8.34 -13.27
N ASN A 34 9.16 -9.22 -13.89
CA ASN A 34 9.94 -8.94 -15.10
C ASN A 34 9.93 -10.17 -16.04
N SER A 35 10.80 -10.19 -17.07
CA SER A 35 10.92 -11.33 -18.00
C SER A 35 11.40 -12.63 -17.35
N GLU A 36 12.10 -12.54 -16.23
CA GLU A 36 12.73 -13.67 -15.54
C GLU A 36 11.82 -14.29 -14.47
N GLY A 37 10.71 -13.63 -14.13
CA GLY A 37 9.73 -14.13 -13.17
C GLY A 37 9.09 -13.04 -12.31
N GLU A 38 8.61 -13.44 -11.14
CA GLU A 38 8.00 -12.56 -10.17
C GLU A 38 8.36 -12.91 -8.73
N VAL A 39 8.33 -11.91 -7.85
CA VAL A 39 8.47 -12.06 -6.41
C VAL A 39 7.32 -11.34 -5.71
N HIS A 40 6.87 -11.93 -4.60
CA HIS A 40 5.77 -11.43 -3.80
C HIS A 40 6.26 -11.04 -2.41
N ALA A 41 5.73 -9.93 -1.89
CA ALA A 41 5.86 -9.54 -0.50
C ALA A 41 4.50 -9.04 -0.01
N ASN A 42 4.20 -9.26 1.27
CA ASN A 42 2.95 -8.78 1.86
C ASN A 42 3.18 -8.16 3.24
N ALA A 43 2.25 -7.30 3.63
CA ALA A 43 2.16 -6.70 4.96
C ALA A 43 0.70 -6.63 5.39
N SER A 44 0.44 -6.80 6.69
CA SER A 44 -0.88 -6.55 7.27
C SER A 44 -1.00 -5.07 7.68
N LEU A 45 -2.10 -4.43 7.31
CA LEU A 45 -2.43 -3.06 7.66
C LEU A 45 -3.65 -3.07 8.59
N ASP A 46 -3.41 -2.72 9.84
CA ASP A 46 -4.47 -2.46 10.81
C ASP A 46 -4.78 -0.96 10.86
N VAL A 47 -6.06 -0.59 10.77
CA VAL A 47 -6.51 0.80 10.87
C VAL A 47 -7.58 0.91 11.94
N PHE A 48 -7.31 1.71 12.96
CA PHE A 48 -8.21 1.92 14.09
C PHE A 48 -8.84 3.31 14.00
N GLN A 49 -10.14 3.40 14.26
CA GLN A 49 -10.78 4.68 14.53
C GLN A 49 -10.43 5.08 15.96
N HIS A 50 -9.84 6.26 16.13
CA HIS A 50 -9.70 6.84 17.45
C HIS A 50 -11.07 7.38 17.89
N GLU A 51 -11.69 6.74 18.89
CA GLU A 51 -12.82 7.34 19.59
C GLU A 51 -12.29 8.49 20.45
N VAL A 52 -12.97 9.64 20.43
CA VAL A 52 -12.64 10.83 21.24
C VAL A 52 -13.46 10.79 22.52
#